data_AF-A0A2V6UBU0-F1
#
_entry.id   AF-A0A2V6UBU0-F1
#
_cell.length_a   1.000
_cell.length_b   1.000
_cell.length_c   1.000
_cell.angle_alpha   90.00
_cell.angle_beta   90.00
_cell.angle_gamma   90.00
#
_symmetry.space_group_name_H-M   'P 1'
#
loop_
_entity.id
_entity.type
_entity.pdbx_description
1 polymer ?
#
loop_
_entity_poly.entity_id
_entity_poly.type
_entity_poly.pdbx_seq_one_letter_code
_entity_poly.pdbx_strand_id
1 'polypeptide(L)' 'EENGVQDDAVKAARKSVDLTTQQYKAGTVSYLNVITVQTIALTDEITAIQIRGRRMAAAVLLVQALGGGWRAP' A
#
# COMPACT_ATOMS: atom_id res chain seq x y z
N GLU A 1 0.46 -14.65 -2.51
CA GLU A 1 -0.62 -14.01 -3.27
C GLU A 1 -0.97 -12.62 -2.72
N GLU A 2 -1.22 -12.47 -1.42
CA GLU A 2 -1.66 -11.19 -0.79
C GLU A 2 -0.77 -9.95 -1.10
N ASN A 3 0.57 -10.06 -1.11
CA ASN A 3 1.42 -8.91 -1.48
C ASN A 3 1.30 -8.51 -2.96
N GLY A 4 1.13 -9.48 -3.87
CA GLY A 4 1.00 -9.19 -5.29
C GLY A 4 -0.28 -8.42 -5.57
N VAL A 5 -1.38 -8.83 -4.92
CA VAL A 5 -2.67 -8.14 -4.98
C VAL A 5 -2.54 -6.69 -4.47
N GLN A 6 -1.82 -6.47 -3.36
CA GLN A 6 -1.66 -5.12 -2.82
C GLN A 6 -0.77 -4.22 -3.69
N ASP A 7 0.31 -4.75 -4.23
CA ASP A 7 1.18 -4.02 -5.16
C ASP A 7 0.43 -3.64 -6.45
N ASP A 8 -0.40 -4.54 -6.96
CA ASP A 8 -1.22 -4.28 -8.13
C ASP A 8 -2.34 -3.27 -7.83
N ALA A 9 -2.92 -3.29 -6.62
CA ALA A 9 -3.87 -2.27 -6.17
C ALA A 9 -3.21 -0.88 -6.13
N VAL A 10 -2.01 -0.75 -5.55
CA VAL A 10 -1.26 0.52 -5.52
C VAL A 10 -0.95 1.01 -6.94
N LYS A 11 -0.53 0.13 -7.86
CA LYS A 11 -0.29 0.49 -9.26
C LYS A 11 -1.57 0.96 -9.96
N ALA A 12 -2.67 0.25 -9.76
CA ALA A 12 -3.95 0.59 -10.34
C ALA A 12 -4.45 1.95 -9.82
N ALA A 13 -4.36 2.20 -8.52
CA ALA A 13 -4.77 3.46 -7.91
C ALA A 13 -3.93 4.63 -8.41
N ARG A 14 -2.60 4.47 -8.54
CA ARG A 14 -1.72 5.49 -9.14
C ARG A 14 -2.09 5.81 -10.59
N LYS A 15 -2.39 4.78 -11.39
CA LYS A 15 -2.84 4.97 -12.77
C LYS A 15 -4.19 5.70 -12.83
N SER A 16 -5.10 5.42 -11.90
CA SER A 16 -6.37 6.14 -11.76
C SER A 16 -6.15 7.61 -11.43
N VAL A 17 -5.22 7.94 -10.51
CA VAL A 17 -4.90 9.35 -10.20
C VAL A 17 -4.43 10.10 -11.44
N ASP A 18 -3.54 9.50 -12.23
CA ASP A 18 -3.03 10.11 -13.48
C ASP A 18 -4.18 10.33 -14.49
N LEU A 19 -4.99 9.30 -14.74
CA LEU A 19 -6.14 9.39 -15.63
C LEU A 19 -7.15 10.46 -15.20
N THR A 20 -7.53 10.49 -13.92
CA THR A 20 -8.51 11.46 -13.41
C THR A 20 -7.93 12.89 -13.42
N THR A 21 -6.62 13.03 -13.22
CA THR A 21 -5.94 14.33 -13.37
C THR A 21 -5.97 14.81 -14.81
N GLN A 22 -5.75 13.93 -15.79
CA GLN A 22 -5.85 14.27 -17.21
C GLN A 22 -7.28 14.64 -17.59
N GLN A 23 -8.28 13.89 -17.12
CA GLN A 23 -9.69 14.20 -17.31
C GLN A 23 -10.08 15.55 -16.71
N TYR A 24 -9.57 15.89 -15.52
CA TYR A 24 -9.79 17.21 -14.92
C TYR A 24 -9.19 18.32 -15.77
N LYS A 25 -7.95 18.16 -16.23
CA LYS A 25 -7.28 19.12 -17.13
C LYS A 25 -8.01 19.27 -18.46
N ALA A 26 -8.62 18.20 -18.96
CA ALA A 26 -9.46 18.20 -20.15
C ALA A 26 -10.88 18.76 -19.90
N GLY A 27 -11.22 19.09 -18.64
CA GLY A 27 -12.54 19.61 -18.27
C GLY A 27 -13.66 18.57 -18.25
N THR A 28 -13.34 17.26 -18.29
CA THR A 28 -14.34 16.19 -18.36
C THR A 28 -14.80 15.71 -16.98
N VAL A 29 -14.07 16.04 -15.91
CA VAL A 29 -14.45 15.74 -14.51
C VAL A 29 -14.13 16.91 -13.59
N SER A 30 -14.84 16.98 -12.46
CA SER A 30 -14.55 17.95 -11.40
C SER A 30 -13.26 17.61 -10.65
N TYR A 31 -12.61 18.64 -10.08
CA TYR A 31 -11.44 18.45 -9.21
C TYR A 31 -11.75 17.58 -7.98
N LEU A 32 -13.01 17.53 -7.54
CA LEU A 32 -13.43 16.63 -6.46
C LEU A 32 -13.16 15.16 -6.78
N ASN A 33 -13.28 14.75 -8.06
CA ASN A 33 -12.93 13.39 -8.47
C ASN A 33 -11.43 13.12 -8.30
N VAL A 34 -10.59 14.10 -8.61
CA VAL A 34 -9.13 13.97 -8.42
C VAL A 34 -8.81 13.73 -6.94
N ILE A 35 -9.40 14.51 -6.03
CA ILE A 35 -9.21 14.37 -4.58
C ILE A 35 -9.70 13.00 -4.10
N THR A 36 -10.88 12.56 -4.55
CA THR A 36 -11.43 11.25 -4.17
C THR A 36 -10.51 10.12 -4.61
N VAL A 37 -10.01 10.16 -5.85
CA VAL A 37 -9.10 9.12 -6.37
C VAL A 37 -7.74 9.17 -5.68
N GLN A 38 -7.22 10.36 -5.35
CA GLN A 38 -6.01 10.49 -4.53
C GLN A 38 -6.19 9.91 -3.13
N THR A 39 -7.36 10.11 -2.51
CA THR A 39 -7.67 9.52 -1.19
C THR A 39 -7.64 8.00 -1.25
N ILE A 40 -8.26 7.40 -2.28
CA ILE A 40 -8.24 5.95 -2.51
C ILE A 40 -6.80 5.46 -2.66
N ALA A 41 -6.00 6.12 -3.50
CA ALA A 41 -4.59 5.76 -3.71
C ALA A 41 -3.77 5.81 -2.42
N LEU A 42 -3.98 6.82 -1.58
CA LEU A 42 -3.32 6.94 -0.28
C LEU A 42 -3.71 5.79 0.66
N THR A 43 -4.98 5.41 0.71
CA THR A 43 -5.45 4.27 1.52
C THR A 43 -4.81 2.95 1.08
N ASP A 44 -4.66 2.73 -0.23
CA ASP A 44 -4.00 1.54 -0.77
C ASP A 44 -2.51 1.51 -0.39
N GLU A 45 -1.82 2.64 -0.48
CA GLU A 45 -0.41 2.76 -0.07
C GLU A 45 -0.22 2.50 1.43
N ILE A 46 -1.09 3.05 2.28
CA ILE A 46 -1.07 2.79 3.73
C ILE A 46 -1.26 1.29 4.00
N THR A 47 -2.19 0.65 3.30
CA THR A 47 -2.47 -0.78 3.50
C THR A 47 -1.27 -1.64 3.10
N ALA A 48 -0.61 -1.32 1.99
CA ALA A 48 0.62 -2.00 1.56
C ALA A 48 1.75 -1.85 2.60
N ILE A 49 1.92 -0.65 3.17
CA ILE A 49 2.91 -0.41 4.24
C ILE A 49 2.57 -1.24 5.49
N GLN A 50 1.31 -1.30 5.89
CA GLN A 50 0.88 -2.10 7.05
C GLN A 50 1.15 -3.60 6.85
N ILE A 51 0.85 -4.15 5.66
CA ILE A 51 1.16 -5.55 5.33
C ILE A 51 2.67 -5.81 5.43
N ARG A 52 3.49 -4.90 4.89
CA ARG A 52 4.95 -5.00 4.97
C ARG A 52 5.45 -4.96 6.42
N GLY A 53 4.88 -4.08 7.24
CA GLY A 53 5.17 -3.99 8.67
C GLY A 53 4.82 -5.28 9.42
N ARG A 54 3.64 -5.85 9.18
CA ARG A 54 3.24 -7.15 9.77
C ARG A 54 4.20 -8.27 9.41
N ARG A 55 4.70 -8.31 8.17
CA ARG A 55 5.70 -9.30 7.74
C ARG A 55 7.03 -9.13 8.44
N MET A 56 7.50 -7.90 8.63
CA MET A 56 8.73 -7.63 9.37
C MET A 56 8.60 -8.07 10.83
N ALA A 57 7.49 -7.74 11.48
CA ALA A 57 7.21 -8.19 12.85
C ALA A 57 7.14 -9.72 12.95
N ALA A 58 6.46 -10.38 12.01
CA ALA A 58 6.40 -11.84 11.94
C ALA A 58 7.78 -12.47 11.72
N ALA A 59 8.64 -11.86 10.90
CA ALA A 59 10.02 -12.33 10.70
C ALA A 59 10.84 -12.22 11.98
N VAL A 60 10.71 -11.13 12.75
CA VAL A 60 11.37 -10.98 14.05
C VAL A 60 10.88 -12.03 15.05
N LEU A 61 9.57 -12.28 15.13
CA LEU A 61 9.01 -13.32 15.98
C LEU A 61 9.49 -14.72 15.59
N LEU A 62 9.61 -14.99 14.29
CA LEU A 62 10.15 -16.26 13.80
C LEU A 62 11.62 -16.43 14.21
N VAL A 63 12.45 -15.40 14.07
CA VAL A 63 13.86 -15.42 14.51
C VAL A 63 13.95 -15.65 16.03
N GLN A 64 13.07 -15.01 16.81
CA GLN A 64 13.00 -15.21 18.26
C GLN A 64 12.61 -16.65 18.60
N ALA A 65 11.58 -17.20 17.95
CA ALA A 65 11.08 -18.56 18.18
C ALA A 65 12.07 -19.66 17.73
N LEU A 66 12.87 -19.41 16.69
CA LEU A 66 13.88 -20.35 16.19
C LEU A 66 15.19 -20.37 16.99
N GLY A 67 15.24 -19.67 18.14
CA GLY A 67 16.36 -19.78 19.07
C GLY A 67 17.27 -18.56 19.15
N GLY A 68 16.86 -17.41 18.61
CA GLY A 68 17.52 -16.12 18.84
C GLY A 68 17.53 -15.66 20.31
N GLY A 69 16.96 -16.44 21.23
CA GLY A 69 16.93 -16.19 22.67
C GLY A 69 17.16 -17.43 23.56
N TRP A 70 17.86 -18.48 23.10
CA TRP A 70 18.14 -19.66 23.95
C TRP A 70 19.58 -19.75 24.52
N ARG A 71 20.35 -18.66 24.43
CA ARG A 71 21.67 -18.53 25.08
C ARG A 71 21.91 -17.09 25.55
N ALA A 72 21.05 -16.58 26.43
CA ALA A 72 21.50 -15.58 27.38
C ALA A 72 22.21 -16.36 28.52
N PRO A 73 23.40 -15.92 28.99
CA PRO A 73 24.18 -16.62 30.01
C PRO A 73 23.45 -16.75 31.34
#